data_AF-A0A9E4D9V4-F1
#
_entry.id   AF-A0A9E4D9V4-F1
#
_cell.length_a   1.000
_cell.length_b   1.000
_cell.length_c   1.000
_cell.angle_alpha   90.00
_cell.angle_beta   90.00
_cell.angle_gamma   90.00
#
_symmetry.space_group_name_H-M   'P 1'
#
loop_
_entity.id
_entity.type
_entity.pdbx_description
1 polymer ?
#
loop_
_entity_poly.entity_id
_entity_poly.type
_entity_poly.pdbx_seq_one_letter_code
_entity_poly.pdbx_strand_id
1 'polypeptide(L)' 'TLTESEVIAHCRVHMAQFKVPKAVVFVDALPKNPSGKLLKRELRTRFSDLLAERG' A
#
# COMPACT_ATOMS: atom_id res chain seq x y z
N THR A 1 -8.58 -8.93 13.64
CA THR A 1 -7.36 -8.62 12.86
C THR A 1 -7.76 -8.54 11.40
N LEU A 2 -7.31 -7.51 10.68
CA LEU A 2 -7.59 -7.34 9.24
C LEU A 2 -6.44 -7.94 8.42
N THR A 3 -6.75 -8.60 7.30
CA THR A 3 -5.77 -9.24 6.42
C THR A 3 -5.65 -8.52 5.07
N GLU A 4 -4.53 -8.75 4.37
CA GLU A 4 -4.30 -8.23 3.02
C GLU A 4 -5.38 -8.71 2.03
N SER A 5 -5.74 -10.00 2.09
CA SER A 5 -6.75 -10.58 1.19
C SER A 5 -8.13 -9.96 1.38
N GLU A 6 -8.53 -9.63 2.61
CA GLU A 6 -9.79 -8.94 2.88
C GLU A 6 -9.82 -7.53 2.28
N VAL A 7 -8.72 -6.77 2.39
CA VAL A 7 -8.61 -5.43 1.77
C VAL A 7 -8.67 -5.53 0.25
N ILE A 8 -7.94 -6.47 -0.35
CA ILE A 8 -7.95 -6.69 -1.81
C ILE A 8 -9.34 -7.12 -2.29
N ALA A 9 -10.00 -8.04 -1.58
CA ALA A 9 -11.35 -8.50 -1.91
C ALA A 9 -12.35 -7.34 -1.87
N HIS A 10 -12.27 -6.48 -0.86
CA HIS A 10 -13.07 -5.27 -0.78
C HIS A 10 -12.82 -4.34 -1.99
N CYS A 11 -11.56 -4.08 -2.35
CA CYS A 11 -11.23 -3.27 -3.53
C CYS A 11 -11.75 -3.86 -4.84
N ARG A 12 -11.72 -5.19 -5.02
CA ARG A 12 -12.23 -5.86 -6.23
C ARG A 12 -13.73 -5.66 -6.45
N VAL A 13 -14.50 -5.54 -5.37
CA VAL A 13 -15.96 -5.29 -5.45
C VAL A 13 -16.27 -3.83 -5.84
N HIS A 14 -15.42 -2.89 -5.45
CA HIS A 14 -15.72 -1.45 -5.55
C HIS A 14 -14.90 -0.71 -6.63
N MET A 15 -13.96 -1.38 -7.29
CA MET A 15 -13.06 -0.77 -8.28
C MET A 15 -12.89 -1.65 -9.50
N ALA A 16 -12.61 -1.03 -10.66
CA ALA A 16 -12.20 -1.77 -11.85
C ALA A 16 -10.91 -2.56 -11.58
N GLN A 17 -10.78 -3.74 -12.20
CA GLN A 17 -9.69 -4.69 -11.92
C GLN A 17 -8.29 -4.07 -11.98
N PHE A 18 -8.02 -3.16 -12.93
CA PHE A 18 -6.73 -2.50 -13.10
C PHE A 18 -6.38 -1.49 -11.99
N LYS A 19 -7.35 -1.10 -11.16
CA LYS A 19 -7.16 -0.20 -10.00
C LYS A 19 -6.97 -0.95 -8.69
N VAL A 20 -7.21 -2.25 -8.67
CA VAL A 20 -7.05 -3.07 -7.46
C VAL A 20 -5.56 -3.11 -7.09
N PRO A 21 -5.19 -2.85 -5.82
CA PRO A 21 -3.80 -2.92 -5.40
C PRO A 21 -3.25 -4.34 -5.57
N LYS A 22 -1.98 -4.46 -5.97
CA LYS A 22 -1.29 -5.74 -6.12
C LYS A 22 -0.76 -6.30 -4.80
N ALA A 23 -0.58 -5.44 -3.80
CA ALA A 23 -0.16 -5.79 -2.46
C ALA A 23 -0.72 -4.78 -1.43
N VAL A 24 -0.91 -5.24 -0.19
CA VAL A 24 -1.29 -4.41 0.97
C VAL A 24 -0.36 -4.74 2.13
N VAL A 25 0.34 -3.73 2.63
CA VAL A 25 1.27 -3.87 3.76
C VAL A 25 0.76 -3.06 4.94
N PHE A 26 0.62 -3.70 6.09
CA PHE A 26 0.34 -3.03 7.35
C PHE A 26 1.63 -2.58 8.01
N VAL A 27 1.64 -1.33 8.49
CA VAL A 27 2.78 -0.73 9.19
C VAL A 27 2.27 0.01 10.42
N ASP A 28 3.10 0.09 11.46
CA ASP A 28 2.73 0.80 12.69
C ASP A 28 2.60 2.31 12.45
N ALA A 29 3.40 2.87 11.53
CA ALA A 29 3.39 4.28 11.22
C ALA A 29 3.77 4.60 9.76
N LEU A 30 3.10 5.61 9.22
CA LEU A 30 3.44 6.19 7.92
C LEU A 30 4.51 7.28 8.08
N PRO A 31 5.55 7.32 7.22
CA PRO A 31 6.59 8.33 7.29
C PRO A 31 6.02 9.69 6.91
N LYS A 32 6.15 10.68 7.81
CA LYS A 32 5.64 12.03 7.62
C LYS A 32 6.73 13.06 7.90
N ASN A 33 6.66 14.20 7.23
CA ASN A 33 7.49 15.36 7.58
C ASN A 33 6.96 16.04 8.87
N PRO A 34 7.68 17.02 9.44
CA PRO A 34 7.24 17.72 10.66
C PRO A 34 5.88 18.44 10.54
N SER A 35 5.44 18.76 9.32
CA SER A 35 4.12 19.32 9.03
C SER A 35 3.03 18.26 8.81
N GLY A 36 3.34 16.97 9.02
CA GLY A 36 2.41 15.84 8.90
C GLY A 36 2.20 15.30 7.48
N LYS A 37 2.87 15.85 6.46
CA LYS A 37 2.74 15.39 5.07
C LYS A 37 3.46 14.07 4.85
N LEU A 38 2.83 13.17 4.11
CA LEU A 38 3.39 11.85 3.79
C LEU A 38 4.63 11.94 2.91
N LEU A 39 5.71 11.27 3.31
CA LEU A 39 6.94 11.16 2.56
C LEU A 39 6.85 9.99 1.55
N LYS A 40 6.10 10.19 0.46
CA LYS A 40 5.89 9.17 -0.60
C LYS A 40 7.20 8.62 -1.20
N ARG A 41 8.25 9.44 -1.27
CA ARG A 41 9.57 8.99 -1.76
C ARG A 41 10.15 7.90 -0.87
N GLU A 42 10.06 8.08 0.45
CA GLU A 42 10.55 7.11 1.41
C GLU A 42 9.73 5.82 1.38
N LEU A 43 8.40 5.91 1.22
CA LEU A 43 7.57 4.73 1.01
C LEU A 43 8.02 3.92 -0.22
N ARG A 44 8.33 4.58 -1.34
CA ARG A 44 8.84 3.88 -2.53
C ARG A 44 10.19 3.21 -2.29
N THR A 45 11.06 3.82 -1.49
CA THR A 45 12.34 3.21 -1.10
C THR A 45 12.15 2.04 -0.15
N ARG A 46 11.32 2.17 0.89
CA ARG A 46 11.06 1.11 1.87
C ARG A 46 10.44 -0.15 1.25
N PHE A 47 9.67 0.02 0.18
CA PHE A 47 8.95 -1.06 -0.48
C PHE A 47 9.41 -1.29 -1.93
N SER A 48 10.65 -0.90 -2.28
CA SER A 48 11.16 -1.03 -3.65
C SER A 48 11.10 -2.47 -4.15
N ASP A 49 11.53 -3.40 -3.31
CA ASP A 49 11.69 -4.81 -3.68
C ASP A 49 10.32 -5.48 -3.82
N LEU A 50 9.41 -5.20 -2.89
CA LEU A 50 8.02 -5.64 -2.97
C LEU A 50 7.34 -5.15 -4.26
N LEU A 51 7.55 -3.88 -4.61
CA LEU A 51 6.98 -3.31 -5.84
C LEU A 51 7.61 -3.91 -7.10
N ALA A 52 8.86 -4.36 -7.05
CA ALA A 52 9.51 -5.04 -8.15
C ALA A 52 9.01 -6.50 -8.32
N GLU A 53 8.77 -7.20 -7.21
CA GLU A 53 8.28 -8.59 -7.21
C GLU A 53 6.80 -8.71 -7.58
N ARG A 54 5.99 -7.72 -7.17
CA ARG A 54 4.53 -7.73 -7.33
C ARG A 54 4.05 -6.85 -8.48
N GLY A 55 4.92 -6.00 -9.03
CA GLY A 55 4.66 -5.09 -10.15
C GLY A 55 4.60 -5.81 -11.48
#